data_AF-A0A938G0W3-F1
#
_entry.id   AF-A0A938G0W3-F1
#
_cell.length_a   1.000
_cell.length_b   1.000
_cell.length_c   1.000
_cell.angle_alpha   90.00
_cell.angle_beta   90.00
_cell.angle_gamma   90.00
#
_symmetry.space_group_name_H-M   'P 1'
#
loop_
_entity.id
_entity.type
_entity.pdbx_description
1 polymer ?
#
loop_
_entity_poly.entity_id
_entity_poly.type
_entity_poly.pdbx_seq_one_letter_code
_entity_poly.pdbx_strand_id
1 'polypeptide(L)'
;MSNQPERDDEPRPHDADAAMIERARRKYGAVGAVVASSMLGIERVLGRKPKEEEPAVWEASGEPGDIDNDGITIEVDDETQVVSRPKASRRTRRVVKRRPDDA
;
A
#
# COMPACT_ATOMS: atom_id res chain seq x y z
N MET A 1 0.02 -18.32 -35.57
CA MET A 1 -1.29 -18.01 -34.95
C MET A 1 -1.09 -18.08 -33.45
N SER A 2 -0.76 -16.96 -32.81
CA SER A 2 -0.59 -16.90 -31.35
C SER A 2 -1.91 -16.45 -30.76
N ASN A 3 -2.61 -17.36 -30.09
CA ASN A 3 -3.86 -17.07 -29.40
C ASN A 3 -3.51 -16.58 -27.98
N GLN A 4 -3.41 -15.27 -27.79
CA GLN A 4 -3.37 -14.69 -26.44
C GLN A 4 -4.79 -14.72 -25.89
N PRO A 5 -5.05 -15.32 -24.72
CA PRO A 5 -6.34 -15.15 -24.05
C PRO A 5 -6.45 -13.69 -23.61
N GLU A 6 -7.46 -13.00 -24.13
CA GLU A 6 -7.88 -11.68 -23.64
C GLU A 6 -8.13 -11.79 -22.13
N ARG A 7 -7.29 -11.12 -21.33
CA ARG A 7 -7.50 -11.03 -19.88
C ARG A 7 -8.55 -9.95 -19.64
N ASP A 8 -9.81 -10.35 -19.72
CA ASP A 8 -11.00 -9.54 -19.40
C ASP A 8 -11.18 -9.30 -17.88
N ASP A 9 -10.18 -9.62 -17.04
CA ASP A 9 -10.28 -9.59 -15.58
C ASP A 9 -9.99 -8.22 -14.94
N GLU A 10 -9.82 -7.15 -15.72
CA GLU A 10 -9.72 -5.81 -15.15
C GLU A 10 -11.13 -5.31 -14.79
N PRO A 11 -11.49 -5.22 -13.50
CA PRO A 11 -12.80 -4.72 -13.12
C PRO A 11 -12.89 -3.30 -13.66
N ARG A 12 -13.88 -3.06 -14.53
CA ARG A 12 -14.14 -1.73 -15.06
C ARG A 12 -14.25 -0.78 -13.86
N PRO A 13 -13.81 0.48 -13.96
CA PRO A 13 -13.76 1.39 -12.81
C PRO A 13 -15.07 1.41 -11.98
N HIS A 14 -16.20 1.31 -12.67
CA HIS A 14 -17.54 1.25 -12.08
C HIS A 14 -17.82 -0.01 -11.23
N ASP A 15 -17.19 -1.14 -11.54
CA ASP A 15 -17.32 -2.41 -10.81
C ASP A 15 -16.48 -2.36 -9.50
N ALA A 16 -15.32 -1.71 -9.52
CA ALA A 16 -14.49 -1.47 -8.34
C ALA A 16 -15.15 -0.51 -7.34
N ASP A 17 -15.81 0.53 -7.85
CA ASP A 17 -16.58 1.51 -7.10
C ASP A 17 -17.74 0.87 -6.32
N ALA A 18 -18.50 -0.01 -6.98
CA ALA A 18 -19.59 -0.76 -6.37
C ALA A 18 -19.08 -1.67 -5.24
N ALA A 19 -17.93 -2.34 -5.44
CA ALA A 19 -17.31 -3.18 -4.42
C ALA A 19 -16.85 -2.37 -3.19
N MET A 20 -16.35 -1.15 -3.39
CA MET A 20 -15.98 -0.24 -2.30
C MET A 20 -17.20 0.19 -1.47
N ILE A 21 -18.29 0.59 -2.13
CA ILE A 21 -19.53 1.01 -1.47
C ILE A 21 -20.12 -0.15 -0.66
N GLU A 22 -20.14 -1.35 -1.24
CA GLU A 22 -20.64 -2.55 -0.58
C GLU A 22 -19.78 -2.95 0.63
N ARG A 23 -18.44 -2.81 0.53
CA ARG A 23 -17.53 -3.01 1.67
C ARG A 23 -17.79 -2.00 2.79
N ALA A 24 -18.01 -0.73 2.44
CA ALA A 24 -18.34 0.32 3.40
C ALA A 24 -19.68 0.05 4.07
N ARG A 25 -20.67 -0.45 3.31
CA ARG A 25 -21.97 -0.88 3.84
C ARG A 25 -21.84 -2.01 4.85
N ARG A 26 -21.04 -3.05 4.55
CA ARG A 26 -20.85 -4.19 5.47
C ARG A 26 -20.15 -3.79 6.76
N LYS A 27 -19.19 -2.85 6.70
CA LYS A 27 -18.37 -2.46 7.86
C LYS A 27 -19.01 -1.35 8.71
N TYR A 28 -19.71 -0.41 8.08
CA TYR A 28 -20.21 0.82 8.72
C TYR A 28 -21.70 1.07 8.47
N GLY A 29 -22.41 0.09 7.92
CA GLY A 29 -23.84 0.18 7.63
C GLY A 29 -24.17 1.15 6.49
N ALA A 30 -25.46 1.51 6.38
CA ALA A 30 -25.94 2.39 5.32
C ALA A 30 -25.26 3.77 5.30
N VAL A 31 -24.88 4.29 6.48
CA VAL A 31 -24.16 5.57 6.59
C VAL A 31 -22.80 5.49 5.89
N GLY A 32 -22.06 4.40 6.07
CA GLY A 32 -20.78 4.19 5.39
C GLY A 32 -20.92 4.08 3.87
N ALA A 33 -22.00 3.45 3.39
CA ALA A 33 -22.29 3.35 1.96
C ALA A 33 -22.52 4.73 1.34
N VAL A 34 -23.27 5.60 2.02
CA VAL A 34 -23.56 6.98 1.57
C VAL A 34 -22.30 7.85 1.58
N VAL A 35 -21.47 7.73 2.61
CA VAL A 35 -20.19 8.47 2.66
C VAL A 35 -19.26 8.00 1.53
N ALA A 36 -19.12 6.69 1.32
CA ALA A 36 -18.30 6.16 0.22
C ALA A 36 -18.81 6.60 -1.15
N SER A 37 -20.13 6.55 -1.40
CA SER A 37 -20.71 6.98 -2.68
C SER A 37 -20.57 8.49 -2.90
N SER A 38 -20.71 9.30 -1.85
CA SER A 38 -20.52 10.76 -1.95
C SER A 38 -19.07 11.13 -2.24
N MET A 39 -18.09 10.50 -1.59
CA MET A 39 -16.67 10.71 -1.88
C MET A 39 -16.34 10.37 -3.33
N LEU A 40 -16.86 9.24 -3.81
CA LEU A 40 -16.66 8.80 -5.18
C LEU A 40 -17.35 9.73 -6.21
N GLY A 41 -18.55 10.21 -5.90
CA GLY A 41 -19.27 11.19 -6.71
C GLY A 41 -18.51 12.53 -6.81
N ILE A 42 -17.92 12.98 -5.70
CA ILE A 42 -17.09 14.19 -5.66
C ILE A 42 -15.81 13.98 -6.50
N GLU A 43 -15.17 12.82 -6.40
CA GLU A 43 -13.99 12.47 -7.20
C GLU A 43 -14.30 12.44 -8.70
N ARG A 44 -15.49 11.97 -9.09
CA ARG A 44 -15.95 11.96 -10.49
C ARG A 44 -16.23 13.37 -11.03
N VAL A 45 -16.83 14.25 -10.21
CA VAL A 45 -17.16 15.63 -10.60
C VAL A 45 -15.91 16.51 -10.68
N LEU A 46 -14.97 16.34 -9.75
CA LEU A 46 -13.71 17.09 -9.73
C LEU A 46 -12.70 16.63 -10.80
N GLY A 47 -13.08 15.67 -11.64
CA GLY A 47 -12.35 15.34 -12.87
C GLY A 47 -10.91 14.92 -12.62
N ARG A 48 -10.69 13.99 -11.68
CA ARG A 48 -9.39 13.32 -11.63
C ARG A 48 -9.14 12.63 -12.97
N LYS A 49 -7.95 12.86 -13.54
CA LYS A 49 -7.45 12.02 -14.63
C LYS A 49 -7.61 10.55 -14.19
N PRO A 50 -8.11 9.65 -15.05
CA PRO A 50 -8.06 8.23 -14.76
C PRO A 50 -6.63 7.93 -14.33
N LYS A 51 -6.45 7.10 -13.28
CA LYS A 51 -5.13 6.61 -12.89
C LYS A 51 -4.63 5.70 -14.02
N GLU A 52 -4.18 6.31 -15.10
CA GLU A 52 -3.32 5.70 -16.09
C GLU A 52 -1.94 5.68 -15.46
N GLU A 53 -1.70 4.68 -14.63
CA GLU A 53 -0.38 4.17 -14.34
C GLU A 53 -0.64 2.85 -13.62
N GLU A 54 -0.60 1.77 -14.40
CA GLU A 54 -0.25 0.47 -13.85
C GLU A 54 0.97 0.70 -12.95
N PRO A 55 0.97 0.22 -11.70
CA PRO A 55 2.13 0.37 -10.86
C PRO A 55 3.32 -0.14 -11.66
N ALA A 56 4.32 0.70 -11.89
CA ALA A 56 5.53 0.27 -12.56
C ALA A 56 6.12 -0.85 -11.70
N VAL A 57 5.84 -2.10 -12.08
CA VAL A 57 6.35 -3.28 -11.40
C VAL A 57 7.79 -3.41 -11.85
N TRP A 58 8.65 -2.65 -11.17
CA TRP A 58 10.07 -2.84 -11.31
C TRP A 58 10.44 -4.08 -10.51
N GLU A 59 10.71 -5.17 -11.21
CA GLU A 59 11.40 -6.31 -10.61
C GLU A 59 12.81 -5.84 -10.24
N ALA A 60 12.97 -5.37 -9.01
CA ALA A 60 14.29 -5.14 -8.43
C ALA A 60 14.95 -6.51 -8.31
N SER A 61 15.76 -6.87 -9.31
CA SER A 61 16.54 -8.11 -9.35
C SER A 61 17.66 -8.04 -8.30
N GLY A 62 17.30 -8.19 -7.03
CA GLY A 62 18.24 -8.16 -5.90
C GLY A 62 17.56 -8.47 -4.57
N GLU A 63 18.35 -8.88 -3.59
CA GLU A 63 17.88 -8.98 -2.20
C GLU A 63 17.60 -7.56 -1.66
N PRO A 64 16.50 -7.33 -0.93
CA PRO A 64 16.27 -6.05 -0.27
C PRO A 64 17.45 -5.69 0.65
N GLY A 65 18.02 -4.50 0.49
CA GLY A 65 19.08 -3.99 1.37
C GLY A 65 18.60 -3.78 2.80
N ASP A 66 19.53 -3.78 3.77
CA ASP A 66 19.22 -3.66 5.19
C ASP A 66 19.17 -2.19 5.63
N ILE A 67 18.02 -1.53 5.43
CA ILE A 67 17.81 -0.12 5.78
C ILE A 67 17.99 0.12 7.29
N ASP A 68 17.78 -0.89 8.14
CA ASP A 68 17.92 -0.74 9.58
C ASP A 68 19.38 -0.59 10.01
N ASN A 69 20.32 -1.19 9.27
CA ASN A 69 21.76 -1.06 9.52
C ASN A 69 22.46 -0.04 8.61
N ASP A 70 22.10 -0.01 7.33
CA ASP A 70 22.79 0.76 6.29
C ASP A 70 22.20 2.15 6.09
N GLY A 71 20.92 2.34 6.41
CA GLY A 71 20.19 3.60 6.20
C GLY A 71 19.74 3.80 4.76
N ILE A 72 19.42 5.06 4.43
CA ILE A 72 18.98 5.48 3.10
C ILE A 72 19.95 6.55 2.59
N THR A 73 20.49 6.35 1.39
CA THR A 73 21.36 7.31 0.70
C THR A 73 20.67 7.78 -0.58
N ILE A 74 20.62 9.09 -0.80
CA ILE A 74 20.05 9.71 -1.99
C ILE A 74 21.08 10.71 -2.54
N GLU A 75 21.50 10.51 -3.79
CA GLU A 75 22.33 11.45 -4.53
C GLU A 75 21.45 12.63 -4.97
N VAL A 76 21.85 13.86 -4.63
CA VAL A 76 21.16 15.10 -5.03
C VAL A 76 21.84 15.69 -6.26
N ASP A 77 23.17 15.66 -6.27
CA ASP A 77 24.06 16.03 -7.38
C ASP A 77 25.41 15.30 -7.23
N ASP A 78 26.36 15.57 -8.13
CA ASP A 78 27.67 14.91 -8.19
C ASP A 78 28.54 15.14 -6.93
N GLU A 79 28.26 16.17 -6.14
CA GLU A 79 29.03 16.55 -4.95
C GLU A 79 28.23 16.40 -3.65
N THR A 80 26.92 16.21 -3.74
CA THR A 80 25.99 16.26 -2.61
C THR A 80 25.15 15.01 -2.51
N GLN A 81 25.27 14.33 -1.36
CA GLN A 81 24.39 13.21 -1.01
C GLN A 81 23.74 13.42 0.36
N VAL A 82 22.49 12.97 0.47
CA VAL A 82 21.73 12.94 1.73
C VAL A 82 21.74 11.52 2.27
N VAL A 83 22.24 11.35 3.50
CA VAL A 83 22.32 10.05 4.18
C VAL A 83 21.50 10.06 5.46
N SER A 84 20.66 9.04 5.66
CA SER A 84 20.05 8.77 6.96
C SER A 84 20.97 7.86 7.77
N ARG A 85 21.30 8.26 9.01
CA ARG A 85 22.06 7.40 9.93
C ARG A 85 21.09 6.66 10.83
N PRO A 86 20.77 5.38 10.56
CA PRO A 86 19.84 4.65 11.40
C PRO A 86 20.41 4.56 12.82
N LYS A 87 19.58 4.90 13.81
CA LYS A 87 19.99 4.82 15.22
C LYS A 87 20.00 3.35 15.62
N ALA A 88 21.12 2.89 16.20
CA ALA A 88 21.22 1.54 16.75
C ALA A 88 19.97 1.19 17.56
N SER A 89 19.25 0.16 17.11
CA SER A 89 18.03 -0.31 17.75
C SER A 89 18.34 -0.66 19.20
N ARG A 90 17.83 0.13 20.15
CA ARG A 90 17.85 -0.25 21.56
C ARG A 90 16.92 -1.44 21.69
N ARG A 91 17.46 -2.67 21.63
CA ARG A 91 16.73 -3.90 21.95
C ARG A 91 16.13 -3.76 23.34
N THR A 92 14.87 -3.35 23.43
CA THR A 92 14.12 -3.44 24.68
C THR A 92 13.91 -4.91 24.95
N ARG A 93 14.69 -5.47 25.88
CA ARG A 93 14.60 -6.88 26.29
C ARG A 93 13.18 -7.13 26.78
N ARG A 94 12.38 -7.87 25.99
CA ARG A 94 11.02 -8.25 26.36
C ARG A 94 11.12 -9.17 27.59
N VAL A 95 10.64 -8.67 28.74
CA VAL A 95 10.54 -9.48 29.96
C VAL A 95 9.34 -10.41 29.79
N VAL A 96 9.59 -11.70 29.56
CA VAL A 96 8.55 -12.73 29.53
C VAL A 96 8.32 -13.20 30.97
N LYS A 97 7.14 -12.91 31.52
CA LYS A 97 6.73 -13.43 32.83
C LYS A 97 6.32 -14.90 32.64
N ARG A 98 7.13 -15.83 33.15
CA ARG A 98 6.75 -17.26 33.16
C ARG A 98 5.50 -17.43 34.03
N ARG A 99 4.48 -18.13 33.51
CA ARG A 99 3.38 -18.60 34.34
C ARG A 99 3.90 -19.72 35.23
N PRO A 100 3.47 -19.79 36.51
CA PRO A 100 3.76 -20.95 37.34
C PRO A 100 3.05 -22.17 36.74
N ASP A 101 3.78 -23.27 36.63
CA ASP A 101 3.25 -24.56 36.24
C ASP A 101 2.26 -25.02 37.33
N ASP A 102 1.02 -25.32 36.93
CA ASP A 102 0.01 -25.92 37.81
C ASP A 102 0.44 -27.36 38.14
N ALA A 103 0.45 -27.66 39.44
CA ALA A 103 0.82 -28.94 40.05
C ALA A 103 -0.22 -30.05 39.85
#